data_AF-A0A955BAK4-F1
#
_entry.id   AF-A0A955BAK4-F1
#
_cell.length_a   1.000
_cell.length_b   1.000
_cell.length_c   1.000
_cell.angle_alpha   90.00
_cell.angle_beta   90.00
_cell.angle_gamma   90.00
#
_symmetry.space_group_name_H-M   'P 1'
#
loop_
_entity.id
_entity.type
_entity.pdbx_description
1 polymer ?
#
loop_
_entity_poly.entity_id
_entity_poly.type
_entity_poly.pdbx_seq_one_letter_code
_entity_poly.pdbx_strand_id
1 'polypeptide(L)'
;GKGITDDSRFIERTQSSIRDFMEDDGQAFAYERFIAPASGSITFAKSLNRSVTGSMNDLIKFAKHWLAEDDLSPHDVGFKLNDILLSALATTKTQGYGKPNEAFKAMLGSHSAIDGDE
;
A
#
# COMPACT_ATOMS: atom_id res chain seq x y z
N GLY A 1 9.95 -10.90 11.70
CA GLY A 1 10.31 -11.73 10.54
C GLY A 1 10.88 -13.07 10.96
N LYS A 2 10.11 -13.90 11.66
CA LYS A 2 10.46 -15.32 11.83
C LYS A 2 9.87 -16.06 10.63
N GLY A 3 10.69 -16.68 9.80
CA GLY A 3 10.23 -17.51 8.67
C GLY A 3 10.38 -16.90 7.27
N ILE A 4 10.91 -15.68 7.13
CA ILE A 4 11.35 -15.14 5.84
C ILE A 4 12.87 -15.13 5.87
N THR A 5 13.46 -16.18 5.32
CA THR A 5 14.92 -16.36 5.21
C THR A 5 15.41 -16.17 3.78
N ASP A 6 14.50 -15.85 2.86
CA ASP A 6 14.73 -15.73 1.43
C ASP A 6 14.02 -14.48 0.92
N ASP A 7 14.82 -13.44 0.66
CA ASP A 7 14.35 -12.16 0.15
C ASP A 7 13.72 -12.29 -1.24
N SER A 8 14.20 -13.22 -2.06
CA SER A 8 13.67 -13.44 -3.42
C SER A 8 12.24 -13.94 -3.36
N ARG A 9 11.99 -14.92 -2.47
CA ARG A 9 10.64 -15.47 -2.24
C ARG A 9 9.71 -14.44 -1.63
N PHE A 10 10.22 -13.58 -0.74
CA PHE A 10 9.43 -12.47 -0.21
C PHE A 10 9.00 -11.50 -1.32
N ILE A 11 9.96 -11.08 -2.15
CA ILE A 11 9.71 -10.16 -3.27
C ILE A 11 8.69 -10.75 -4.24
N GLU A 12 8.87 -12.00 -4.68
CA GLU A 12 7.96 -12.68 -5.60
C GLU A 12 6.54 -12.75 -5.04
N ARG A 13 6.40 -13.11 -3.77
CA ARG A 13 5.10 -13.20 -3.09
C ARG A 13 4.46 -11.83 -2.93
N THR A 14 5.23 -10.82 -2.54
CA THR A 14 4.74 -9.45 -2.42
C THR A 14 4.27 -8.92 -3.77
N GLN A 15 5.03 -9.13 -4.85
CA GLN A 15 4.62 -8.70 -6.19
C GLN A 15 3.34 -9.39 -6.65
N SER A 16 3.23 -10.71 -6.43
CA SER A 16 2.02 -11.47 -6.78
C SER A 16 0.82 -10.96 -5.99
N SER A 17 0.95 -10.78 -4.67
CA SER A 17 -0.14 -10.27 -3.84
C SER A 17 -0.56 -8.83 -4.17
N ILE A 18 0.39 -7.96 -4.54
CA ILE A 18 0.07 -6.60 -5.00
C ILE A 18 -0.73 -6.66 -6.31
N ARG A 19 -0.29 -7.50 -7.26
CA ARG A 19 -0.99 -7.69 -8.54
C ARG A 19 -2.42 -8.16 -8.33
N ASP A 20 -2.59 -9.27 -7.62
CA ASP A 20 -3.90 -9.89 -7.38
C ASP A 20 -4.84 -8.91 -6.67
N PHE A 21 -4.35 -8.22 -5.63
CA PHE A 21 -5.16 -7.24 -4.92
C PHE A 21 -5.55 -6.04 -5.78
N MET A 22 -4.62 -5.53 -6.60
CA MET A 22 -4.92 -4.39 -7.48
C MET A 22 -5.87 -4.77 -8.62
N GLU A 23 -5.87 -6.01 -9.08
CA GLU A 23 -6.87 -6.51 -10.01
C GLU A 23 -8.26 -6.49 -9.37
N ASP A 24 -8.37 -7.03 -8.15
CA ASP A 24 -9.62 -7.04 -7.39
C ASP A 24 -10.11 -5.64 -6.99
N ASP A 25 -9.20 -4.70 -6.74
CA ASP A 25 -9.51 -3.29 -6.43
C ASP A 25 -9.78 -2.42 -7.68
N GLY A 26 -9.79 -3.03 -8.88
CA GLY A 26 -10.05 -2.34 -10.14
C GLY A 26 -8.91 -1.41 -10.59
N GLN A 27 -7.71 -1.60 -10.06
CA GLN A 27 -6.49 -0.83 -10.34
C GLN A 27 -5.49 -1.61 -11.21
N ALA A 28 -5.92 -2.67 -11.90
CA ALA A 28 -5.05 -3.49 -12.76
C ALA A 28 -4.24 -2.65 -13.76
N PHE A 29 -4.85 -1.63 -14.37
CA PHE A 29 -4.16 -0.72 -15.29
C PHE A 29 -3.01 0.05 -14.62
N ALA A 30 -3.21 0.54 -13.40
CA ALA A 30 -2.17 1.25 -12.67
C ALA A 30 -1.01 0.33 -12.30
N TYR A 31 -1.30 -0.93 -11.97
CA TYR A 31 -0.27 -1.94 -11.74
C TYR A 31 0.60 -2.15 -12.99
N GLU A 32 -0.02 -2.44 -14.13
CA GLU A 32 0.67 -2.70 -15.40
C GLU A 32 1.48 -1.48 -15.88
N ARG A 33 0.92 -0.27 -15.75
CA ARG A 33 1.54 0.96 -16.27
C ARG A 33 2.71 1.44 -15.40
N PHE A 34 2.62 1.32 -14.07
CA PHE A 34 3.54 2.00 -13.15
C PHE A 34 4.33 1.07 -12.23
N ILE A 35 3.73 -0.04 -11.77
CA ILE A 35 4.34 -0.89 -10.73
C ILE A 35 5.11 -2.05 -11.36
N ALA A 36 4.52 -2.76 -12.33
CA ALA A 36 5.17 -3.87 -13.01
C ALA A 36 6.53 -3.47 -13.65
N PRO A 37 6.66 -2.31 -14.32
CA PRO A 37 7.96 -1.89 -14.87
C PRO A 37 9.02 -1.59 -13.81
N ALA A 38 8.61 -1.09 -12.63
CA ALA A 38 9.50 -0.76 -11.52
C ALA A 38 9.87 -1.99 -10.66
N SER A 39 9.15 -3.10 -10.82
CA SER A 39 9.28 -4.32 -10.01
C SER A 39 10.65 -5.02 -10.16
N GLY A 40 11.41 -4.70 -11.22
CA GLY A 40 12.80 -5.17 -11.40
C GLY A 40 13.83 -4.49 -10.49
N SER A 41 13.47 -3.42 -9.77
CA SER A 41 14.36 -2.63 -8.92
C SER A 41 13.76 -2.47 -7.52
N ILE A 42 13.93 -3.47 -6.67
CA ILE A 42 13.46 -3.43 -5.27
C ILE A 42 14.64 -3.24 -4.32
N THR A 43 14.53 -2.26 -3.43
CA THR A 43 15.52 -1.99 -2.38
C THR A 43 14.84 -1.97 -1.01
N PHE A 44 15.42 -2.65 -0.03
CA PHE A 44 14.96 -2.56 1.36
C PHE A 44 15.45 -1.26 2.01
N ALA A 45 14.51 -0.46 2.51
CA ALA A 45 14.80 0.80 3.18
C ALA A 45 14.60 0.67 4.70
N LYS A 46 15.42 1.38 5.49
CA LYS A 46 15.15 1.55 6.92
C LYS A 46 14.01 2.55 7.11
N SER A 47 13.00 2.20 7.91
CA SER A 47 11.97 3.15 8.32
C SER A 47 12.49 4.09 9.41
N LEU A 48 13.27 5.11 9.02
CA LEU A 48 13.78 6.15 9.93
C LEU A 48 12.71 7.20 10.28
N ASN A 49 11.60 7.24 9.54
CA ASN A 49 10.52 8.18 9.78
C ASN A 49 9.50 7.60 10.77
N ARG A 50 9.38 8.24 11.94
CA ARG A 50 8.43 7.84 12.99
C ARG A 50 6.97 7.80 12.54
N SER A 51 6.59 8.66 11.58
CA SER A 51 5.24 8.71 11.02
C SER A 51 4.93 7.47 10.18
N VAL A 52 5.92 7.04 9.38
CA VAL A 52 5.84 5.80 8.59
C VAL A 52 5.74 4.59 9.53
N THR A 53 6.65 4.49 10.50
CA THR A 53 6.63 3.38 11.47
C THR A 53 5.34 3.35 12.29
N GLY A 54 4.83 4.51 12.73
CA GLY A 54 3.55 4.62 13.42
C GLY A 54 2.38 4.14 12.56
N SER A 55 2.30 4.61 11.32
CA SER A 55 1.26 4.21 10.36
C SER A 55 1.30 2.72 10.04
N MET A 56 2.49 2.12 9.88
CA MET A 56 2.63 0.67 9.70
C MET A 56 2.13 -0.11 10.92
N ASN A 57 2.43 0.36 12.14
CA ASN A 57 1.94 -0.27 13.36
C ASN A 57 0.42 -0.18 13.48
N ASP A 58 -0.17 0.95 13.10
CA ASP A 58 -1.62 1.13 13.08
C ASP A 58 -2.28 0.15 12.11
N LEU A 59 -1.77 0.03 10.88
CA LEU A 59 -2.26 -0.96 9.91
C LEU A 59 -2.19 -2.39 10.45
N ILE A 60 -1.06 -2.78 11.06
CA ILE A 60 -0.91 -4.12 11.66
C ILE A 60 -1.91 -4.32 12.80
N LYS A 61 -2.14 -3.30 13.64
CA LYS A 61 -3.08 -3.37 14.75
C LYS A 61 -4.51 -3.57 14.26
N PHE A 62 -4.95 -2.79 13.28
CA PHE A 62 -6.29 -2.94 12.69
C PHE A 62 -6.44 -4.29 11.99
N ALA A 63 -5.46 -4.70 11.19
CA ALA A 63 -5.49 -5.99 10.52
C ALA A 63 -5.63 -7.15 11.51
N LYS A 64 -4.84 -7.15 12.59
CA LYS A 64 -4.93 -8.19 13.63
C LYS A 64 -6.30 -8.22 14.30
N HIS A 65 -6.83 -7.05 14.63
CA HIS A 65 -8.15 -6.95 15.27
C HIS A 65 -9.24 -7.50 14.35
N TRP A 66 -9.25 -7.11 13.07
CA TRP A 66 -10.27 -7.55 12.12
C TRP A 66 -10.15 -9.02 11.72
N LEU A 67 -8.93 -9.55 11.63
CA LEU A 67 -8.71 -10.97 11.36
C LEU A 67 -9.11 -11.86 12.55
N ALA A 68 -8.93 -11.38 13.78
CA ALA A 68 -9.12 -12.21 14.98
C ALA A 68 -10.50 -12.03 15.63
N GLU A 69 -11.02 -10.81 15.69
CA GLU A 69 -12.24 -10.47 16.42
C GLU A 69 -13.46 -10.33 15.49
N ASP A 70 -13.27 -9.77 14.29
CA ASP A 70 -14.35 -9.58 13.32
C ASP A 70 -14.47 -10.75 12.31
N ASP A 71 -13.59 -11.77 12.41
CA ASP A 71 -13.47 -12.93 11.50
C ASP A 71 -13.49 -12.55 10.00
N LEU A 72 -12.93 -11.38 9.67
CA LEU A 72 -12.84 -10.92 8.29
C LEU A 72 -11.78 -11.72 7.54
N SER A 73 -12.08 -12.02 6.27
CA SER A 73 -11.09 -12.65 5.41
C SER A 73 -9.89 -11.72 5.20
N PRO A 74 -8.66 -12.25 4.96
CA PRO A 74 -7.51 -11.41 4.62
C PRO A 74 -7.76 -10.47 3.43
N HIS A 75 -8.61 -10.90 2.51
CA HIS A 75 -9.02 -10.11 1.34
C HIS A 75 -9.84 -8.88 1.75
N ASP A 76 -10.92 -9.07 2.53
CA ASP A 76 -11.77 -7.98 3.02
C ASP A 76 -11.00 -7.00 3.92
N VAL A 77 -10.08 -7.52 4.74
CA VAL A 77 -9.18 -6.71 5.56
C VAL A 77 -8.32 -5.81 4.68
N GLY A 78 -7.82 -6.31 3.55
CA GLY A 78 -7.05 -5.52 2.58
C GLY A 78 -7.80 -4.28 2.10
N PHE A 79 -9.08 -4.42 1.72
CA PHE A 79 -9.92 -3.29 1.34
C PHE A 79 -10.12 -2.31 2.49
N LYS A 80 -10.46 -2.82 3.68
CA LYS A 80 -10.76 -1.99 4.85
C LYS A 80 -9.56 -1.19 5.33
N LEU A 81 -8.33 -1.72 5.17
CA LEU A 81 -7.10 -1.01 5.51
C LEU A 81 -6.88 0.25 4.66
N ASN A 82 -7.43 0.31 3.44
CA ASN A 82 -7.28 1.47 2.55
C ASN A 82 -8.05 2.72 3.02
N ASP A 83 -8.90 2.58 4.04
CA ASP A 83 -9.68 3.66 4.64
C ASP A 83 -9.15 4.16 5.99
N ILE A 84 -8.09 3.54 6.52
CA ILE A 84 -7.47 3.96 7.77
C ILE A 84 -6.74 5.29 7.60
N LEU A 85 -6.92 6.19 8.57
CA LEU A 85 -6.20 7.45 8.64
C LEU A 85 -4.74 7.23 9.07
N LEU A 86 -3.80 7.53 8.17
CA LEU A 86 -2.38 7.38 8.39
C LEU A 86 -1.69 8.73 8.46
N SER A 87 -0.89 8.94 9.50
CA SER A 87 -0.09 10.16 9.66
C SER A 87 1.03 10.25 8.61
N ALA A 88 1.45 9.13 8.04
CA ALA A 88 2.44 9.09 6.95
C ALA A 88 1.91 9.73 5.66
N LEU A 89 0.59 9.84 5.50
CA LEU A 89 -0.07 10.38 4.31
C LEU A 89 -0.62 11.80 4.54
N ALA A 90 -0.19 12.47 5.60
CA ALA A 90 -0.53 13.86 5.85
C ALA A 90 -0.08 14.75 4.68
N THR A 91 -1.02 15.36 3.96
CA THR A 91 -0.76 16.21 2.79
C THR A 91 -0.42 17.65 3.17
N THR A 92 -0.79 18.09 4.39
CA THR A 92 -0.51 19.43 4.90
C THR A 92 -0.16 19.38 6.38
N LYS A 93 0.45 20.45 6.92
CA LYS A 93 0.71 20.56 8.36
C LYS A 93 -0.58 20.66 9.20
N THR A 94 -1.68 21.05 8.58
CA THR A 94 -2.99 21.23 9.22
C THR A 94 -3.88 19.99 9.10
N GLN A 95 -3.75 19.19 8.03
CA GLN A 95 -4.32 17.86 7.92
C GLN A 95 -3.28 16.80 8.30
N GLY A 96 -3.29 16.40 9.57
CA GLY A 96 -2.30 15.48 10.14
C GLY A 96 -2.41 14.01 9.68
N TYR A 97 -3.36 13.67 8.81
CA TYR A 97 -3.62 12.30 8.37
C TYR A 97 -4.16 12.27 6.93
N GLY A 98 -3.97 11.13 6.25
CA GLY A 98 -4.58 10.83 4.95
C GLY A 98 -4.94 9.36 4.83
N LYS A 99 -5.84 9.02 3.90
CA LYS A 99 -6.23 7.64 3.59
C LYS A 99 -5.40 7.07 2.43
N PRO A 100 -4.96 5.79 2.50
CA PRO A 100 -4.25 5.15 1.40
C PRO A 100 -4.96 5.25 0.04
N ASN A 101 -6.27 4.98 -0.01
CA ASN A 101 -7.02 5.00 -1.27
C ASN A 101 -7.01 6.39 -1.92
N GLU A 102 -7.27 7.43 -1.13
CA GLU A 102 -7.30 8.82 -1.59
C GLU A 102 -5.90 9.28 -2.05
N ALA A 103 -4.87 8.95 -1.28
CA ALA A 103 -3.49 9.27 -1.62
C ALA A 103 -3.06 8.60 -2.94
N PHE A 104 -3.38 7.31 -3.11
CA PHE A 104 -3.05 6.57 -4.32
C PHE A 104 -3.78 7.13 -5.55
N LYS A 105 -5.09 7.40 -5.44
CA LYS A 105 -5.88 8.03 -6.51
C LYS A 105 -5.35 9.41 -6.88
N ALA A 106 -4.97 10.22 -5.90
CA ALA A 106 -4.36 11.53 -6.15
C ALA A 106 -3.04 11.41 -6.91
N MET A 107 -2.21 10.40 -6.59
CA MET A 107 -0.97 10.12 -7.34
C MET A 107 -1.28 9.75 -8.80
N LEU A 108 -2.25 8.89 -9.07
CA LEU A 108 -2.64 8.52 -10.43
C LEU A 108 -3.19 9.72 -11.23
N GLY A 109 -4.03 10.55 -10.60
CA GLY A 109 -4.54 11.78 -11.21
C GLY A 109 -3.43 12.77 -11.55
N SER A 110 -2.42 12.89 -10.69
CA SER A 110 -1.24 13.74 -10.95
C SER A 110 -0.33 13.22 -12.06
N HIS A 111 -0.28 11.90 -12.28
CA HIS A 111 0.50 11.28 -13.36
C HIS A 111 -0.20 11.39 -14.72
N SER A 112 -1.54 11.31 -14.73
CA SER A 112 -2.35 11.39 -15.95
C SER A 112 -2.32 12.78 -16.60
N ALA A 113 -2.06 13.83 -15.82
CA ALA A 113 -1.97 15.20 -16.29
C ALA A 113 -0.64 15.54 -17.00
N ILE A 114 0.36 14.66 -16.92
CA ILE A 114 1.69 14.88 -17.51
C ILE A 114 1.79 14.24 -18.91
N ASP A 115 0.98 13.21 -19.18
CA ASP A 115 0.94 12.47 -20.46
C ASP A 115 -0.10 13.03 -21.47
N GLY A 116 -0.69 14.21 -21.20
CA GLY A 116 -1.84 14.76 -21.93
C GLY A 116 -1.61 15.98 -22.83
N ASP A 117 -0.37 16.45 -22.97
CA ASP A 117 0.01 17.52 -23.90
C ASP A 117 0.91 16.94 -25.02
N GLU A 118 0.29 16.37 -26.06
CA GLU A 118 0.91 16.15 -27.37
C GLU A 118 -0.07 16.43 -28.52
#